data_AF-A0A062UU50-F1
#
_entry.id   AF-A0A062UU50-F1
#
_cell.length_a   1.000
_cell.length_b   1.000
_cell.length_c   1.000
_cell.angle_alpha   90.00
_cell.angle_beta   90.00
_cell.angle_gamma   90.00
#
_symmetry.space_group_name_H-M   'P 1'
#
loop_
_entity.id
_entity.type
_entity.pdbx_description
1 polymer ?
#
loop_
_entity_poly.entity_id
_entity_poly.type
_entity_poly.pdbx_seq_one_letter_code
_entity_poly.pdbx_strand_id
1 'polypeptide(L)'
;MAVLKTIICECGEIIENCIFRDYIRTSANPSTPTIGHKKCGHIFNFIDDKMPRKYSSRKDLKILAMRFIERNNVEQETIGRFLVEVDRLKSSGNRSDRDILITAFQMVVK
;
A
#
# COMPACT_ATOMS: atom_id res chain seq x y z
N MET A 1 -20.98 -8.75 -7.47
CA MET A 1 -19.84 -9.25 -6.66
C MET A 1 -18.77 -8.18 -6.67
N ALA A 2 -18.62 -7.43 -5.58
CA ALA A 2 -17.64 -6.34 -5.52
C ALA A 2 -16.24 -6.94 -5.47
N VAL A 3 -15.44 -6.68 -6.49
CA VAL A 3 -14.02 -7.02 -6.50
C VAL A 3 -13.40 -6.33 -5.29
N LEU A 4 -13.05 -7.09 -4.25
CA LEU A 4 -12.24 -6.61 -3.13
C LEU A 4 -10.89 -6.21 -3.72
N LYS A 5 -10.79 -4.96 -4.17
CA LYS A 5 -9.51 -4.32 -4.46
C LYS A 5 -8.76 -4.34 -3.14
N THR A 6 -7.77 -5.22 -3.03
CA THR A 6 -6.83 -5.20 -1.93
C THR A 6 -6.05 -3.89 -2.00
N ILE A 7 -6.28 -3.00 -1.04
CA ILE A 7 -5.66 -1.67 -0.99
C ILE A 7 -4.46 -1.76 -0.07
N ILE A 8 -3.31 -1.24 -0.49
CA ILE A 8 -2.21 -1.00 0.44
C ILE A 8 -2.43 0.37 1.07
N CYS A 9 -2.49 0.39 2.40
CA CYS A 9 -2.50 1.62 3.15
C CYS A 9 -1.10 2.24 3.19
N GLU A 10 -1.03 3.56 3.27
CA GLU A 10 0.24 4.27 3.48
C GLU A 10 0.96 3.82 4.76
N CYS A 11 0.26 3.23 5.74
CA CYS A 11 0.88 2.64 6.92
C CYS A 11 1.59 1.29 6.65
N GLY A 12 1.67 0.85 5.40
CA GLY A 12 2.30 -0.41 5.00
C GLY A 12 1.43 -1.65 5.25
N GLU A 13 0.14 -1.50 5.57
CA GLU A 13 -0.76 -2.65 5.76
C GLU A 13 -1.55 -2.95 4.48
N ILE A 14 -1.65 -4.23 4.15
CA ILE A 14 -2.51 -4.73 3.07
C ILE A 14 -3.92 -4.87 3.64
N ILE A 15 -4.82 -3.98 3.22
CA ILE A 15 -6.20 -3.96 3.68
C ILE A 15 -7.03 -4.92 2.84
N GLU A 16 -7.42 -6.03 3.46
CA GLU A 16 -8.39 -6.97 2.88
C GLU A 16 -9.79 -6.78 3.46
N ASN A 17 -9.94 -6.56 4.79
CA ASN A 17 -11.25 -6.38 5.43
C ASN A 17 -11.26 -5.34 6.58
N CYS A 18 -10.17 -4.57 6.77
CA CYS A 18 -10.05 -3.61 7.88
C CYS A 18 -10.47 -2.18 7.50
N ILE A 19 -11.64 -2.01 6.89
CA ILE A 19 -12.14 -0.68 6.47
C ILE A 19 -13.31 -0.19 7.31
N PHE A 20 -13.43 1.13 7.48
CA PHE A 20 -14.65 1.81 7.92
C PHE A 20 -15.15 2.74 6.82
N ARG A 21 -16.43 3.10 6.84
CA ARG A 21 -16.99 4.10 5.92
C ARG A 21 -16.92 5.47 6.57
N ASP A 22 -16.58 6.47 5.77
CA ASP A 22 -16.57 7.87 6.19
C ASP A 22 -17.11 8.78 5.10
N TYR A 23 -17.42 10.03 5.43
CA TYR A 23 -17.87 11.04 4.50
C TYR A 23 -16.93 12.24 4.57
N ILE A 24 -16.18 12.45 3.49
CA ILE A 24 -15.25 13.56 3.39
C ILE A 24 -15.73 14.59 2.39
N ARG A 25 -15.37 15.84 2.63
CA ARG A 25 -15.53 16.91 1.64
C ARG A 25 -14.51 16.71 0.53
N THR A 26 -14.98 16.72 -0.71
CA THR A 26 -14.15 16.63 -1.91
C THR A 26 -14.51 17.73 -2.89
N SER A 27 -13.74 17.89 -3.96
CA SER A 27 -14.05 18.83 -5.05
C SER A 27 -15.39 18.53 -5.74
N ALA A 28 -15.80 17.26 -5.77
CA ALA A 28 -17.06 16.84 -6.39
C ALA A 28 -18.28 17.00 -5.47
N ASN A 29 -18.15 16.74 -4.17
CA ASN A 29 -19.26 16.82 -3.21
C ASN A 29 -18.74 17.01 -1.77
N PRO A 30 -19.40 17.85 -0.94
CA PRO A 30 -19.07 18.03 0.48
C PRO A 30 -19.28 16.80 1.38
N SER A 31 -20.01 15.78 0.92
CA SER A 31 -20.26 14.53 1.64
C SER A 31 -20.02 13.33 0.72
N THR A 32 -18.82 13.22 0.19
CA THR A 32 -18.43 12.08 -0.65
C THR A 32 -18.24 10.84 0.22
N PRO A 33 -18.95 9.74 -0.07
CA PRO A 33 -18.76 8.49 0.65
C PRO A 33 -17.39 7.90 0.30
N THR A 34 -16.61 7.60 1.33
CA THR A 34 -15.29 7.00 1.19
C THR A 34 -15.07 5.88 2.22
N ILE A 35 -13.91 5.24 2.15
CA ILE A 35 -13.45 4.27 3.11
C ILE A 35 -12.18 4.77 3.80
N GLY A 36 -12.00 4.38 5.06
CA GLY A 36 -10.79 4.59 5.82
C GLY A 36 -10.26 3.29 6.41
N HIS A 37 -8.98 3.28 6.75
CA HIS A 37 -8.34 2.14 7.39
C HIS A 37 -8.60 2.15 8.90
N LYS A 38 -9.26 1.12 9.43
CA LYS A 38 -9.65 1.04 10.86
C LYS A 38 -8.47 1.13 11.82
N LYS A 39 -7.30 0.61 11.46
CA LYS A 39 -6.16 0.52 12.39
C LYS A 39 -5.34 1.80 12.48
N CYS A 40 -5.14 2.52 11.37
CA CYS A 40 -4.35 3.76 11.36
C CYS A 40 -5.17 5.03 11.16
N GLY A 41 -6.48 4.93 10.93
CA GLY A 41 -7.37 6.07 10.72
C GLY A 41 -7.21 6.77 9.36
N HIS A 42 -6.31 6.30 8.49
CA HIS A 42 -6.09 6.93 7.18
C HIS A 42 -7.34 6.82 6.31
N ILE A 43 -7.86 7.95 5.84
CA ILE A 43 -9.03 8.04 4.98
C ILE A 43 -8.58 8.13 3.53
N PHE A 44 -9.07 7.23 2.68
CA PHE A 44 -8.68 7.19 1.27
C PHE A 44 -9.49 8.20 0.47
N ASN A 45 -8.93 9.33 0.02
CA ASN A 45 -9.64 10.23 -0.87
C ASN A 45 -9.51 9.78 -2.34
N PHE A 46 -10.49 9.01 -2.84
CA PHE A 46 -10.47 8.51 -4.22
C PHE A 46 -10.82 9.57 -5.28
N ILE A 47 -11.40 10.71 -4.88
CA ILE A 47 -11.86 11.76 -5.79
C ILE A 47 -10.78 12.79 -6.05
N ASP A 48 -10.27 13.45 -5.01
CA ASP A 48 -9.29 14.53 -5.19
C ASP A 48 -7.85 14.01 -5.26
N ASP A 49 -7.51 13.02 -4.43
CA ASP A 49 -6.18 12.42 -4.34
C ASP A 49 -6.04 11.14 -5.16
N LYS A 50 -6.66 11.13 -6.35
CA LYS A 50 -6.49 10.13 -7.45
C LYS A 50 -5.92 8.81 -6.96
N MET A 51 -6.79 7.89 -6.50
CA MET A 51 -6.59 6.46 -6.23
C MET A 51 -5.12 6.03 -5.98
N PRO A 52 -4.75 5.49 -4.79
CA PRO A 52 -3.36 5.23 -4.38
C PRO A 52 -2.55 4.70 -5.56
N ARG A 53 -1.64 5.56 -6.01
CA ARG A 53 -1.10 5.61 -7.37
C ARG A 53 -0.83 4.19 -7.87
N LYS A 54 -1.51 3.79 -8.95
CA LYS A 54 -1.29 2.51 -9.64
C LYS A 54 0.20 2.27 -10.00
N TYR A 55 1.00 3.34 -10.00
CA TYR A 55 2.45 3.32 -10.12
C TYR A 55 3.05 4.35 -9.15
N SER A 56 3.28 3.94 -7.90
CA SER A 56 4.12 4.71 -6.97
C SER A 56 5.47 4.95 -7.64
N SER A 57 6.06 6.14 -7.44
CA SER A 57 7.45 6.35 -7.84
C SER A 57 8.36 5.35 -7.11
N ARG A 58 9.58 5.09 -7.60
CA ARG A 58 10.52 4.21 -6.89
C ARG A 58 10.74 4.68 -5.44
N LYS A 59 10.76 5.99 -5.22
CA LYS A 59 10.90 6.59 -3.88
C LYS A 59 9.69 6.28 -3.00
N ASP A 60 8.48 6.51 -3.50
CA ASP A 60 7.25 6.25 -2.75
C ASP A 60 7.09 4.76 -2.42
N LEU A 61 7.44 3.88 -3.36
CA LEU A 61 7.42 2.44 -3.14
C LEU A 61 8.41 2.00 -2.05
N LYS A 62 9.61 2.60 -1.99
CA LYS A 62 10.59 2.31 -0.92
C LYS A 62 10.09 2.75 0.45
N ILE A 63 9.45 3.90 0.54
CA ILE A 63 8.84 4.39 1.78
C ILE A 63 7.76 3.40 2.24
N LEU A 64 6.91 2.95 1.31
CA LEU A 64 5.88 1.96 1.58
C LEU A 64 6.46 0.60 1.99
N ALA A 65 7.53 0.17 1.31
CA ALA A 65 8.26 -1.06 1.60
C ALA A 65 8.84 -1.06 3.02
N MET A 66 9.46 0.05 3.44
CA MET A 66 9.96 0.21 4.80
C MET A 66 8.85 0.07 5.83
N ARG A 67 7.72 0.78 5.65
CA ARG A 67 6.58 0.68 6.57
C ARG A 67 5.98 -0.72 6.60
N PHE A 68 5.95 -1.40 5.46
CA PHE A 68 5.49 -2.78 5.35
C PHE A 68 6.38 -3.73 6.15
N ILE A 69 7.70 -3.67 5.98
CA ILE A 69 8.62 -4.61 6.63
C ILE A 69 8.78 -4.35 8.13
N GLU A 70 8.76 -3.08 8.55
CA GLU A 70 8.73 -2.69 9.97
C GLU A 70 7.51 -3.28 10.68
N ARG A 71 6.33 -3.22 10.05
CA ARG A 71 5.12 -3.83 10.60
C ARG A 71 5.16 -5.34 10.70
N ASN A 72 5.94 -6.00 9.85
CA ASN A 72 6.10 -7.45 9.86
C ASN A 72 7.21 -7.92 10.83
N ASN A 73 7.82 -7.00 11.62
CA ASN A 73 8.84 -7.30 12.62
C ASN A 73 10.00 -8.15 12.09
N VAL A 74 10.46 -7.85 10.88
CA VAL A 74 11.55 -8.57 10.23
C VAL A 74 12.91 -8.06 10.73
N GLU A 75 13.89 -8.95 10.86
CA GLU A 75 15.26 -8.61 11.26
C GLU A 75 15.94 -7.59 10.33
N GLN A 76 16.80 -6.73 10.89
CA GLN A 76 17.46 -5.66 10.14
C GLN A 76 18.26 -6.14 8.93
N GLU A 77 18.93 -7.29 9.01
CA GLU A 77 19.70 -7.85 7.89
C GLU A 77 18.81 -8.17 6.68
N THR A 78 17.59 -8.61 6.96
CA THR A 78 16.57 -9.04 6.00
C THR A 78 15.88 -7.83 5.35
N ILE A 79 15.84 -6.67 6.03
CA ILE A 79 15.34 -5.41 5.47
C ILE A 79 16.13 -4.98 4.23
N GLY A 80 17.47 -5.05 4.30
CA GLY A 80 18.33 -4.67 3.18
C GLY A 80 18.04 -5.52 1.93
N ARG A 81 17.99 -6.84 2.11
CA ARG A 81 17.68 -7.80 1.02
C ARG A 81 16.29 -7.55 0.43
N PHE A 82 15.31 -7.27 1.28
CA PHE A 82 13.95 -6.93 0.85
C PHE A 82 13.87 -5.67 -0.02
N LEU A 83 14.53 -4.57 0.39
CA LEU A 83 14.53 -3.34 -0.40
C LEU A 83 15.19 -3.53 -1.78
N VAL A 84 16.23 -4.37 -1.86
CA VAL A 84 16.89 -4.72 -3.13
C VAL A 84 15.93 -5.46 -4.05
N GLU A 85 15.19 -6.46 -3.53
CA GLU A 85 14.21 -7.20 -4.32
C GLU A 85 13.03 -6.33 -4.77
N VAL A 86 12.58 -5.40 -3.94
CA VAL A 86 11.55 -4.40 -4.32
C VAL A 86 12.01 -3.56 -5.50
N ASP A 87 13.25 -3.06 -5.49
CA ASP A 87 13.81 -2.29 -6.61
C ASP A 87 13.97 -3.13 -7.88
N ARG A 88 14.40 -4.39 -7.74
CA ARG A 88 14.54 -5.33 -8.86
C ARG A 88 13.19 -5.59 -9.53
N LEU A 89 12.16 -5.91 -8.73
CA LEU A 89 10.81 -6.19 -9.21
C LEU A 89 10.17 -4.93 -9.81
N LYS A 90 10.36 -3.74 -9.22
CA LYS A 90 9.86 -2.49 -9.79
C LYS A 90 10.51 -2.16 -11.14
N SER A 91 11.79 -2.48 -11.30
CA SER A 91 12.52 -2.26 -12.56
C SER A 91 12.05 -3.18 -13.69
N SER A 92 11.45 -4.34 -13.36
CA SER A 92 10.85 -5.24 -14.35
C SER A 92 9.52 -4.76 -14.94
N GLY A 93 8.91 -3.70 -14.39
CA GLY A 93 7.78 -2.97 -14.97
C GLY A 93 6.41 -3.66 -14.99
N ASN A 94 6.33 -4.97 -14.72
CA ASN A 94 5.12 -5.76 -14.99
C ASN A 94 4.21 -6.04 -13.78
N ARG A 95 4.51 -5.47 -12.61
CA ARG A 95 3.82 -5.81 -11.35
C ARG A 95 3.23 -4.58 -10.67
N SER A 96 2.10 -4.77 -9.99
CA SER A 96 1.55 -3.75 -9.10
C SER A 96 2.43 -3.60 -7.86
N ASP A 97 2.39 -2.44 -7.21
CA ASP A 97 3.17 -2.20 -5.98
C ASP A 97 2.85 -3.23 -4.89
N ARG A 98 1.60 -3.74 -4.84
CA ARG A 98 1.20 -4.85 -3.97
C ARG A 98 1.96 -6.13 -4.29
N ASP A 99 1.91 -6.55 -5.54
CA ASP A 99 2.52 -7.81 -5.95
C ASP A 99 4.03 -7.74 -5.77
N ILE A 100 4.63 -6.55 -5.96
CA ILE A 100 6.04 -6.31 -5.67
C ILE A 100 6.35 -6.55 -4.20
N LEU A 101 5.62 -5.91 -3.27
CA LEU A 101 5.86 -6.04 -1.83
C LEU A 101 5.66 -7.49 -1.35
N ILE A 102 4.56 -8.15 -1.75
CA ILE A 102 4.28 -9.54 -1.35
C ILE A 102 5.35 -10.49 -1.89
N THR A 103 5.69 -10.36 -3.18
CA THR A 103 6.69 -11.24 -3.80
C THR A 103 8.06 -11.04 -3.16
N ALA A 104 8.50 -9.78 -2.99
CA ALA A 104 9.78 -9.48 -2.36
C ALA A 104 9.83 -10.03 -0.94
N PHE A 105 8.75 -9.91 -0.18
CA PHE A 105 8.67 -10.44 1.19
C PHE A 105 8.82 -11.97 1.21
N GLN A 106 8.08 -12.67 0.33
CA GLN A 106 8.18 -14.13 0.20
C GLN A 106 9.55 -14.63 -0.27
N MET A 107 10.31 -13.82 -1.01
CA MET A 107 11.66 -14.16 -1.45
C MET A 107 12.69 -14.10 -0.32
N VAL A 108 12.44 -13.27 0.69
CA VAL A 108 13.46 -12.90 1.69
C VAL A 108 13.15 -13.53 3.06
N VAL A 109 11.89 -13.82 3.35
CA VAL A 109 11.43 -14.54 4.56
C VAL A 109 11.42 -16.06 4.37
N LYS A 110 11.87 -16.54 3.21
CA LYS A 110 11.97 -17.98 2.90
C LYS A 110 13.17 -18.64 3.55
#